data_AF-C2BGL3-F1
#
_entry.id   AF-C2BGL3-F1
#
_cell.length_a   1.000
_cell.length_b   1.000
_cell.length_c   1.000
_cell.angle_alpha   90.00
_cell.angle_beta   90.00
_cell.angle_gamma   90.00
#
_symmetry.space_group_name_H-M   'P 1'
#
loop_
_entity.id
_entity.type
_entity.pdbx_description
1 polymer ?
#
loop_
_entity_poly.entity_id
_entity_poly.type
_entity_poly.pdbx_seq_one_letter_code
_entity_poly.pdbx_strand_id
1 'polypeptide(L)'
;DGGIIAFITSSGTMDKKSEDVRRYISERAEFLGAIRLPNRTFKGVAGTEVTSDIIFLKKRDRLLKLDEDWVKLDEDEKGLIYNKYFVDNPQMVIGTMEEIPSRFGTSLACIENKDISLEEGLKKAIKNIQGRYEEAQINDDLGEETIPADDSVKNYSFALVDNEIYFRENSIMQKISLNEKDKDKVKEYLRLNESLRKVITYQREDYSDEEIKKEQENLNKFYDDFNSKHGRLNSKTNKKLFREDANFSLISTLEKLDKEGNFIGKSDIFNKRTIKKAAIIDHTDRAIDALVLSISQKGKINFDYMEELTGKSRDKLIEELKGEIFLNLDSFEPNDINPFKSAKELGDFSRPYVSADEY
;
A
#
# COMPACT_ATOMS: atom_id res chain seq x y z
N ASP A 1 16.69 -4.61 -2.70
CA ASP A 1 16.46 -4.43 -1.24
C ASP A 1 17.59 -3.61 -0.61
N GLY A 2 17.49 -3.23 0.66
CA GLY A 2 18.54 -2.45 1.35
C GLY A 2 18.54 -0.94 1.08
N GLY A 3 17.53 -0.42 0.36
CA GLY A 3 17.39 1.02 0.12
C GLY A 3 17.18 1.80 1.41
N ILE A 4 17.78 3.00 1.46
CA ILE A 4 17.67 3.93 2.59
C ILE A 4 16.66 5.03 2.24
N ILE A 5 15.75 5.32 3.16
CA ILE A 5 14.81 6.44 3.06
C ILE A 5 15.06 7.42 4.22
N ALA A 6 15.00 8.71 3.91
CA ALA A 6 14.90 9.78 4.88
C ALA A 6 13.64 10.60 4.57
N PHE A 7 12.80 10.83 5.57
CA PHE A 7 11.59 11.63 5.38
C PHE A 7 11.27 12.45 6.63
N ILE A 8 10.49 13.51 6.43
CA ILE A 8 10.09 14.44 7.50
C ILE A 8 8.63 14.17 7.85
N THR A 9 8.34 14.06 9.14
CA THR A 9 6.98 13.88 9.67
C THR A 9 6.80 14.69 10.95
N SER A 10 5.56 14.93 11.37
CA SER A 10 5.30 15.51 12.70
C SER A 10 5.74 14.54 13.81
N SER A 11 5.99 15.07 15.02
CA SER A 11 6.33 14.27 16.20
C SER A 11 5.32 13.17 16.52
N GLY A 12 4.07 13.28 16.03
CA GLY A 12 3.04 12.26 16.20
C GLY A 12 3.42 10.87 15.68
N THR A 13 4.33 10.74 14.70
CA THR A 13 4.81 9.40 14.28
C THR A 13 5.62 8.73 15.39
N MET A 14 6.49 9.48 16.07
CA MET A 14 7.39 8.96 17.10
C MET A 14 6.73 8.94 18.49
N ASP A 15 5.91 9.94 18.82
CA ASP A 15 5.44 10.19 20.19
C ASP A 15 4.03 9.65 20.50
N LYS A 16 3.30 9.14 19.49
CA LYS A 16 1.93 8.64 19.74
C LYS A 16 1.94 7.48 20.74
N LYS A 17 0.96 7.46 21.66
CA LYS A 17 0.83 6.40 22.67
C LYS A 17 0.71 5.01 22.09
N SER A 18 -0.05 4.85 20.99
CA SER A 18 -0.09 3.58 20.25
C SER A 18 1.23 3.36 19.52
N GLU A 19 1.76 2.14 19.67
CA GLU A 19 2.99 1.69 19.03
C GLU A 19 2.74 1.10 17.64
N ASP A 20 1.49 0.96 17.20
CA ASP A 20 1.11 0.15 16.02
C ASP A 20 1.86 0.57 14.76
N VAL A 21 1.95 1.88 14.52
CA VAL A 21 2.67 2.43 13.36
C VAL A 21 4.18 2.19 13.47
N ARG A 22 4.76 2.38 14.68
CA ARG A 22 6.19 2.18 14.90
C ARG A 22 6.58 0.71 14.78
N ARG A 23 5.76 -0.20 15.31
CA ARG A 23 5.90 -1.65 15.13
C ARG A 23 5.75 -2.06 13.68
N TYR A 24 4.75 -1.52 12.96
CA TYR A 24 4.58 -1.78 11.53
C TYR A 24 5.83 -1.39 10.71
N ILE A 25 6.43 -0.25 11.04
CA ILE A 25 7.67 0.24 10.41
C ILE A 25 8.86 -0.64 10.80
N SER A 26 9.08 -0.89 12.08
CA SER A 26 10.19 -1.72 12.61
C SER A 26 10.21 -3.12 11.98
N GLU A 27 9.03 -3.70 11.74
CA GLU A 27 8.91 -5.00 11.06
C GLU A 27 9.47 -5.01 9.64
N ARG A 28 9.41 -3.88 8.92
CA ARG A 28 9.70 -3.75 7.48
C ARG A 28 10.99 -3.03 7.20
N ALA A 29 11.46 -2.22 8.13
CA ALA A 29 12.64 -1.40 7.98
C ALA A 29 13.47 -1.41 9.26
N GLU A 30 14.77 -1.41 9.09
CA GLU A 30 15.74 -1.16 10.15
C GLU A 30 15.74 0.34 10.45
N PHE A 31 15.58 0.69 11.72
CA PHE A 31 15.63 2.08 12.16
C PHE A 31 17.09 2.51 12.32
N LEU A 32 17.49 3.48 11.48
CA LEU A 32 18.86 3.99 11.44
C LEU A 32 19.07 5.14 12.44
N GLY A 33 17.99 5.85 12.76
CA GLY A 33 17.97 6.98 13.67
C GLY A 33 16.93 8.01 13.27
N ALA A 34 16.73 9.01 14.11
CA ALA A 34 15.86 10.13 13.83
C ALA A 34 16.43 11.43 14.40
N ILE A 35 16.06 12.57 13.83
CA ILE A 35 16.46 13.90 14.32
C ILE A 35 15.20 14.70 14.60
N ARG A 36 15.03 15.21 15.83
CA ARG A 36 13.91 16.05 16.22
C ARG A 36 14.24 17.53 16.04
N LEU A 37 13.35 18.23 15.37
CA LEU A 37 13.50 19.64 14.97
C LEU A 37 12.64 20.57 15.85
N PRO A 38 13.05 21.83 16.04
CA PRO A 38 12.24 22.84 16.69
C PRO A 38 10.86 23.00 16.04
N ASN A 39 9.84 23.27 16.84
CA ASN A 39 8.46 23.44 16.37
C ASN A 39 8.26 24.57 15.36
N ARG A 40 9.17 25.56 15.30
CA ARG A 40 9.09 26.69 14.38
C ARG A 40 9.89 26.52 13.09
N THR A 41 10.52 25.36 12.88
CA THR A 41 11.38 25.09 11.72
C THR A 41 10.68 25.37 10.39
N PHE A 42 9.40 25.02 10.28
CA PHE A 42 8.63 25.19 9.05
C PHE A 42 7.69 26.40 9.05
N LYS A 43 7.76 27.27 10.07
CA LYS A 43 6.85 28.43 10.18
C LYS A 43 6.96 29.38 8.99
N GLY A 44 8.17 29.63 8.50
CA GLY A 44 8.42 30.57 7.39
C GLY A 44 8.03 30.05 6.01
N VAL A 45 7.88 28.73 5.84
CA VAL A 45 7.62 28.09 4.54
C VAL A 45 6.22 27.49 4.48
N ALA A 46 5.79 26.82 5.54
CA ALA A 46 4.53 26.09 5.61
C ALA A 46 3.51 26.69 6.58
N GLY A 47 3.87 27.74 7.33
CA GLY A 47 2.96 28.41 8.27
C GLY A 47 2.58 27.59 9.50
N THR A 48 3.26 26.48 9.77
CA THR A 48 2.97 25.58 10.88
C THR A 48 3.98 25.71 12.02
N GLU A 49 3.49 25.59 13.25
CA GLU A 49 4.31 25.54 14.47
C GLU A 49 4.22 24.15 15.13
N VAL A 50 4.75 23.13 14.44
CA VAL A 50 4.64 21.72 14.85
C VAL A 50 6.05 21.13 14.98
N THR A 51 6.32 20.45 16.09
CA THR A 51 7.55 19.66 16.26
C THR A 51 7.58 18.55 15.21
N SER A 52 8.69 18.46 14.48
CA SER A 52 8.84 17.53 13.38
C SER A 52 10.12 16.72 13.52
N ASP A 53 10.10 15.51 13.00
CA ASP A 53 11.19 14.56 13.05
C ASP A 53 11.64 14.21 11.63
N ILE A 54 12.95 14.11 11.41
CA ILE A 54 13.54 13.49 10.23
C ILE A 54 13.85 12.05 10.60
N ILE A 55 13.23 11.08 9.95
CA ILE A 55 13.39 9.65 10.25
C ILE A 55 14.20 8.99 9.15
N PHE A 56 15.21 8.21 9.53
CA PHE A 56 16.07 7.45 8.63
C PHE A 56 15.80 5.95 8.80
N LEU A 57 15.50 5.25 7.70
CA LEU A 57 15.19 3.83 7.70
C LEU A 57 15.92 3.11 6.57
N LYS A 58 16.32 1.84 6.78
CA LYS A 58 16.80 0.93 5.74
C LYS A 58 15.78 -0.18 5.50
N LYS A 59 15.33 -0.38 4.27
CA LYS A 59 14.37 -1.44 3.93
C LYS A 59 14.97 -2.82 4.24
N ARG A 60 14.27 -3.62 5.07
CA ARG A 60 14.64 -5.02 5.33
C ARG A 60 14.28 -5.91 4.14
N ASP A 61 15.04 -6.99 3.97
CA ASP A 61 14.82 -8.06 3.00
C ASP A 61 13.66 -9.00 3.39
N ARG A 62 13.37 -9.10 4.68
CA ARG A 62 12.27 -9.89 5.25
C ARG A 62 11.60 -9.17 6.43
N LEU A 63 10.36 -9.57 6.70
CA LEU A 63 9.66 -9.10 7.90
C LEU A 63 10.32 -9.69 9.15
N LEU A 64 10.67 -8.83 10.10
CA LEU A 64 11.28 -9.22 11.38
C LEU A 64 10.51 -8.61 12.54
N LYS A 65 9.91 -9.44 13.40
CA LYS A 65 9.30 -8.97 14.64
C LYS A 65 10.37 -8.83 15.71
N LEU A 66 10.94 -7.63 15.80
CA LEU A 66 11.87 -7.25 16.85
C LEU A 66 11.18 -6.30 17.82
N ASP A 67 11.49 -6.42 19.11
CA ASP A 67 11.07 -5.44 20.12
C ASP A 67 12.20 -4.43 20.30
N GLU A 68 12.27 -3.45 19.40
CA GLU A 68 13.29 -2.40 19.41
C GLU A 68 12.88 -1.24 20.32
N ASP A 69 13.82 -0.64 21.04
CA ASP A 69 13.49 0.38 22.05
C ASP A 69 12.84 1.64 21.48
N TRP A 70 13.16 2.01 20.23
CA TRP A 70 12.59 3.19 19.57
C TRP A 70 11.08 3.09 19.31
N VAL A 71 10.46 1.90 19.40
CA VAL A 71 9.00 1.77 19.25
C VAL A 71 8.25 2.18 20.51
N LYS A 72 8.95 2.31 21.64
CA LYS A 72 8.38 2.61 22.96
C LYS A 72 8.45 4.11 23.27
N LEU A 73 7.68 4.52 24.27
CA LEU A 73 7.82 5.82 24.91
C LEU A 73 8.59 5.64 26.22
N ASP A 74 9.25 6.70 26.66
CA ASP A 74 9.92 6.77 27.96
C ASP A 74 9.76 8.18 28.55
N GLU A 75 10.09 8.32 29.83
CA GLU A 75 10.03 9.56 30.58
C GLU A 75 11.43 10.18 30.68
N ASP A 76 11.55 11.48 30.36
CA ASP A 76 12.80 12.21 30.52
C ASP A 76 13.06 12.65 31.98
N GLU A 77 14.21 13.26 32.24
CA GLU A 77 14.57 13.74 33.59
C GLU A 77 13.60 14.81 34.14
N LYS A 78 12.77 15.43 33.30
CA LYS A 78 11.79 16.47 33.65
C LYS A 78 10.37 15.90 33.80
N GLY A 79 10.17 14.60 33.59
CA GLY A 79 8.86 13.96 33.65
C GLY A 79 8.06 14.03 32.36
N LEU A 80 8.68 14.43 31.24
CA LEU A 80 8.03 14.53 29.94
C LEU A 80 8.08 13.18 29.23
N ILE A 81 6.92 12.69 28.80
CA ILE A 81 6.81 11.37 28.13
C ILE A 81 6.79 11.56 26.61
N TYR A 82 7.80 11.04 25.94
CA TYR A 82 7.90 11.04 24.47
C TYR A 82 8.71 9.82 23.99
N ASN A 83 9.01 9.73 22.69
CA ASN A 83 9.66 8.54 22.15
C ASN A 83 10.97 8.21 22.86
N LYS A 84 11.12 6.95 23.27
CA LYS A 84 12.28 6.46 24.04
C LYS A 84 13.60 6.72 23.34
N TYR A 85 13.65 6.63 22.01
CA TYR A 85 14.88 6.92 21.26
C TYR A 85 15.40 8.33 21.51
N PHE A 86 14.52 9.34 21.60
CA PHE A 86 14.94 10.72 21.87
C PHE A 86 15.26 10.96 23.35
N VAL A 87 14.66 10.20 24.27
CA VAL A 87 15.03 10.21 25.70
C VAL A 87 16.44 9.67 25.86
N ASP A 88 16.74 8.54 25.23
CA ASP A 88 18.06 7.89 25.29
C ASP A 88 19.13 8.62 24.46
N ASN A 89 18.73 9.48 23.51
CA ASN A 89 19.62 10.20 22.60
C ASN A 89 19.29 11.71 22.55
N PRO A 90 19.50 12.46 23.65
CA PRO A 90 19.16 13.89 23.71
C PRO A 90 19.92 14.73 22.66
N GLN A 91 21.10 14.30 22.22
CA GLN A 91 21.87 14.92 21.14
C GLN A 91 21.16 14.89 19.77
N MET A 92 20.13 14.07 19.61
CA MET A 92 19.31 13.98 18.40
C MET A 92 18.11 14.95 18.43
N VAL A 93 17.92 15.67 19.53
CA VAL A 93 16.90 16.71 19.68
C VAL A 93 17.57 18.07 19.52
N ILE A 94 17.30 18.76 18.40
CA ILE A 94 17.88 20.09 18.11
C ILE A 94 17.03 21.15 18.82
N GLY A 95 17.07 21.16 20.15
CA GLY A 95 16.25 22.07 20.95
C GLY A 95 16.03 21.53 22.36
N THR A 96 14.99 22.00 23.02
CA THR A 96 14.61 21.56 24.37
C THR A 96 13.14 21.18 24.38
N MET A 97 12.83 20.00 24.92
CA MET A 97 11.44 19.56 25.11
C MET A 97 10.80 20.33 26.25
N GLU A 98 9.62 20.90 25.98
CA GLU A 98 8.81 21.67 26.92
C GLU A 98 7.32 21.40 26.70
N GLU A 99 6.51 21.56 27.75
CA GLU A 99 5.06 21.63 27.63
C GLU A 99 4.63 23.05 27.26
N ILE A 100 3.89 23.17 26.15
CA ILE A 100 3.33 24.43 25.68
C ILE A 100 1.80 24.40 25.71
N PRO A 101 1.13 25.56 25.90
CA PRO A 101 -0.31 25.66 25.75
C PRO A 101 -0.78 25.33 24.32
N SER A 102 -1.88 24.60 24.22
CA SER A 102 -2.53 24.18 22.98
C SER A 102 -4.05 24.31 23.08
N ARG A 103 -4.72 24.32 21.94
CA ARG A 103 -6.20 24.40 21.83
C ARG A 103 -6.96 23.27 22.54
N PHE A 104 -6.27 22.19 22.92
CA PHE A 104 -6.84 21.03 23.62
C PHE A 104 -6.20 20.78 25.01
N GLY A 105 -5.53 21.77 25.60
CA GLY A 105 -4.82 21.63 26.88
C GLY A 105 -3.33 21.92 26.74
N THR A 106 -2.47 21.12 27.37
CA THR A 106 -1.01 21.19 27.18
C THR A 106 -0.56 20.22 26.09
N SER A 107 0.50 20.58 25.37
CA SER A 107 1.14 19.71 24.38
C SER A 107 2.65 19.81 24.47
N LEU A 108 3.35 18.72 24.19
CA LEU A 108 4.81 18.71 24.11
C LEU A 108 5.30 19.35 22.81
N ALA A 109 6.33 20.18 22.92
CA ALA A 109 7.03 20.75 21.78
C ALA A 109 8.53 20.81 22.03
N CYS A 110 9.31 20.62 20.96
CA CYS A 110 10.72 20.95 20.91
C CYS A 110 10.88 22.46 20.62
N ILE A 111 11.45 23.20 21.55
CA ILE A 111 11.71 24.63 21.47
C ILE A 111 13.15 24.87 21.03
N GLU A 112 13.34 25.84 20.15
CA GLU A 112 14.66 26.19 19.59
C GLU A 112 15.63 26.64 20.70
N ASN A 113 16.85 26.09 20.67
CA ASN A 113 17.92 26.56 21.53
C ASN A 113 18.59 27.79 20.90
N LYS A 114 18.70 28.90 21.64
CA LYS A 114 19.32 30.14 21.16
C LYS A 114 20.83 30.01 20.91
N ASP A 115 21.48 29.02 21.52
CA ASP A 115 22.93 28.86 21.47
C ASP A 115 23.42 28.05 20.26
N ILE A 116 22.53 27.31 19.59
CA ILE A 116 22.88 26.44 18.46
C ILE A 116 21.92 26.67 17.30
N SER A 117 22.46 27.09 16.16
CA SER A 117 21.65 27.21 14.93
C SER A 117 21.15 25.85 14.44
N LEU A 118 19.99 25.83 13.77
CA LEU A 118 19.43 24.60 13.19
C LEU A 118 20.42 23.87 12.25
N GLU A 119 21.17 24.62 11.43
CA GLU A 119 22.16 24.05 10.51
C GLU A 119 23.28 23.33 11.27
N GLU A 120 23.80 23.95 12.34
CA GLU A 120 24.85 23.35 13.17
C GLU A 120 24.32 22.12 13.93
N GLY A 121 23.11 22.22 14.47
CA GLY A 121 22.43 21.10 15.12
C GLY A 121 22.27 19.89 14.19
N LEU A 122 21.80 20.13 12.96
CA LEU A 122 21.64 19.07 11.95
C LEU A 122 22.98 18.43 11.59
N LYS A 123 24.03 19.23 11.35
CA LYS A 123 25.38 18.72 11.05
C LYS A 123 25.97 17.86 12.17
N LYS A 124 25.63 18.15 13.43
CA LYS A 124 26.04 17.32 14.58
C LYS A 124 25.21 16.05 14.69
N ALA A 125 23.88 16.16 14.61
CA ALA A 125 22.96 15.05 14.77
C ALA A 125 23.12 14.00 13.66
N ILE A 126 23.31 14.40 12.41
CA ILE A 126 23.39 13.48 11.27
C ILE A 126 24.57 12.50 11.37
N LYS A 127 25.65 12.86 12.07
CA LYS A 127 26.82 12.00 12.29
C LYS A 127 26.53 10.81 13.21
N ASN A 128 25.43 10.87 13.96
CA ASN A 128 25.01 9.81 14.88
C ASN A 128 23.97 8.87 14.27
N ILE A 129 23.52 9.12 13.03
CA ILE A 129 22.65 8.19 12.31
C ILE A 129 23.47 6.94 11.99
N GLN A 130 22.98 5.79 12.45
CA GLN A 130 23.63 4.51 12.28
C GLN A 130 23.25 3.90 10.94
N GLY A 131 24.12 3.09 10.35
CA GLY A 131 23.85 2.41 9.09
C GLY A 131 24.87 2.72 8.00
N ARG A 132 25.04 1.76 7.09
CA ARG A 132 25.84 1.94 5.88
C ARG A 132 24.94 1.69 4.69
N TYR A 133 25.00 2.63 3.74
CA TYR A 133 24.52 2.33 2.40
C TYR A 133 25.43 1.26 1.82
N GLU A 134 24.86 0.10 1.55
CA GLU A 134 25.50 -0.94 0.78
C GLU A 134 25.04 -0.71 -0.65
N GLU A 135 25.99 -0.31 -1.51
CA GLU A 135 25.75 -0.26 -2.94
C GLU A 135 25.32 -1.67 -3.38
N ALA A 136 24.21 -1.75 -4.10
CA ALA A 136 23.68 -3.02 -4.56
C ALA A 136 24.81 -3.73 -5.33
N GLN A 137 25.20 -4.91 -4.87
CA GLN A 137 26.13 -5.73 -5.65
C GLN A 137 25.42 -6.07 -6.96
N ILE A 138 25.97 -5.53 -8.04
CA ILE A 138 25.68 -5.99 -9.40
C ILE A 138 25.85 -7.50 -9.37
N ASN A 139 24.78 -8.21 -9.71
CA ASN A 139 24.83 -9.65 -9.92
C ASN A 139 25.84 -9.88 -11.05
N ASP A 140 26.92 -10.63 -10.83
CA ASP A 140 27.98 -10.86 -11.85
C ASP A 140 27.44 -11.50 -13.16
N ASP A 141 26.20 -12.00 -13.14
CA ASP A 141 25.46 -12.51 -14.31
C ASP A 141 24.73 -11.40 -15.12
N LEU A 142 24.70 -10.16 -14.64
CA LEU A 142 24.06 -8.99 -15.25
C LEU A 142 25.15 -7.98 -15.68
N GLY A 143 25.02 -7.38 -16.87
CA GLY A 143 26.08 -6.56 -17.48
C GLY A 143 26.42 -5.28 -16.71
N GLU A 144 27.61 -4.72 -16.98
CA GLU A 144 28.15 -3.56 -16.25
C GLU A 144 27.42 -2.23 -16.52
N GLU A 145 26.67 -2.14 -17.63
CA GLU A 145 25.96 -0.90 -18.00
C GLU A 145 24.66 -0.74 -17.19
N THR A 146 24.58 0.33 -16.40
CA THR A 146 23.38 0.72 -15.65
C THR A 146 22.87 2.08 -16.08
N ILE A 147 21.55 2.25 -16.05
CA ILE A 147 20.86 3.53 -16.26
C ILE A 147 19.86 3.77 -15.11
N PRO A 148 19.44 5.02 -14.86
CA PRO A 148 18.36 5.30 -13.89
C PRO A 148 17.09 4.54 -14.23
N ALA A 149 16.35 4.08 -13.21
CA ALA A 149 15.10 3.37 -13.44
C ALA A 149 14.03 4.24 -14.11
N ASP A 150 13.32 3.66 -15.07
CA ASP A 150 12.09 4.21 -15.64
C ASP A 150 10.91 3.83 -14.73
N ASP A 151 10.19 4.85 -14.23
CA ASP A 151 9.04 4.67 -13.35
C ASP A 151 7.89 3.91 -13.99
N SER A 152 7.78 3.92 -15.32
CA SER A 152 6.77 3.14 -16.06
C SER A 152 6.99 1.63 -15.99
N VAL A 153 8.19 1.17 -15.60
CA VAL A 153 8.62 -0.23 -15.81
C VAL A 153 8.26 -1.24 -14.71
N LYS A 154 7.71 -0.94 -13.53
CA LYS A 154 7.58 -1.92 -12.41
C LYS A 154 8.92 -2.53 -11.97
N ASN A 155 9.11 -2.56 -10.64
CA ASN A 155 10.30 -3.15 -10.06
C ASN A 155 10.40 -4.67 -10.31
N TYR A 156 11.62 -5.18 -10.46
CA TYR A 156 11.95 -6.58 -10.80
C TYR A 156 11.30 -7.01 -12.10
N SER A 157 11.53 -6.29 -13.19
CA SER A 157 10.93 -6.60 -14.49
C SER A 157 11.91 -6.33 -15.63
N PHE A 158 11.82 -7.12 -16.69
CA PHE A 158 12.53 -6.85 -17.93
C PHE A 158 11.92 -5.63 -18.64
N ALA A 159 12.77 -4.90 -19.36
CA ALA A 159 12.37 -3.82 -20.25
C ALA A 159 13.29 -3.76 -21.47
N LEU A 160 12.78 -3.17 -22.55
CA LEU A 160 13.53 -2.92 -23.76
C LEU A 160 13.85 -1.42 -23.84
N VAL A 161 15.13 -1.06 -23.76
CA VAL A 161 15.62 0.33 -23.88
C VAL A 161 16.67 0.35 -24.98
N ASP A 162 16.49 1.21 -26.00
CA ASP A 162 17.40 1.33 -27.15
C ASP A 162 17.79 -0.01 -27.80
N ASN A 163 16.80 -0.91 -27.95
CA ASN A 163 16.92 -2.26 -28.52
C ASN A 163 17.74 -3.27 -27.67
N GLU A 164 18.16 -2.87 -26.47
CA GLU A 164 18.84 -3.68 -25.47
C GLU A 164 17.90 -4.06 -24.31
N ILE A 165 18.14 -5.22 -23.70
CA ILE A 165 17.32 -5.72 -22.60
C ILE A 165 17.93 -5.24 -21.29
N TYR A 166 17.10 -4.59 -20.49
CA TYR A 166 17.42 -4.18 -19.14
C TYR A 166 16.55 -4.93 -18.13
N PHE A 167 17.07 -5.16 -16.94
CA PHE A 167 16.30 -5.58 -15.77
C PHE A 167 16.21 -4.41 -14.81
N ARG A 168 14.99 -4.01 -14.42
CA ARG A 168 14.80 -3.02 -13.38
C ARG A 168 14.98 -3.67 -12.02
N GLU A 169 15.93 -3.16 -11.25
CA GLU A 169 16.07 -3.49 -9.84
C GLU A 169 16.11 -2.21 -9.00
N ASN A 170 15.03 -1.97 -8.29
CA ASN A 170 14.75 -0.78 -7.48
C ASN A 170 14.86 0.51 -8.32
N SER A 171 15.92 1.28 -8.08
CA SER A 171 16.15 2.61 -8.68
C SER A 171 17.09 2.56 -9.87
N ILE A 172 17.56 1.38 -10.27
CA ILE A 172 18.43 1.19 -11.43
C ILE A 172 17.79 0.22 -12.43
N MET A 173 18.17 0.39 -13.70
CA MET A 173 17.96 -0.57 -14.75
C MET A 173 19.32 -1.04 -15.22
N GLN A 174 19.55 -2.35 -15.14
CA GLN A 174 20.82 -2.97 -15.49
C GLN A 174 20.70 -3.71 -16.80
N LYS A 175 21.62 -3.43 -17.73
CA LYS A 175 21.68 -4.12 -19.03
C LYS A 175 22.01 -5.58 -18.82
N ILE A 176 21.26 -6.46 -19.47
CA ILE A 176 21.44 -7.91 -19.36
C ILE A 176 22.16 -8.41 -20.58
N SER A 177 23.28 -9.09 -20.37
CA SER A 177 23.99 -9.77 -21.45
C SER A 177 23.29 -11.12 -21.73
N LEU A 178 22.47 -11.15 -22.77
CA LEU A 178 21.81 -12.36 -23.25
C LEU A 178 22.36 -12.76 -24.60
N ASN A 179 22.40 -14.07 -24.88
CA ASN A 179 22.61 -14.54 -26.25
C ASN A 179 21.44 -14.09 -27.16
N GLU A 180 21.66 -14.01 -28.47
CA GLU A 180 20.65 -13.54 -29.42
C GLU A 180 19.31 -14.29 -29.34
N LYS A 181 19.34 -15.59 -29.04
CA LYS A 181 18.13 -16.42 -28.89
C LYS A 181 17.32 -16.03 -27.66
N ASP A 182 17.97 -15.78 -26.53
CA ASP A 182 17.30 -15.37 -25.30
C ASP A 182 16.90 -13.89 -25.36
N LYS A 183 17.67 -13.04 -26.04
CA LYS A 183 17.30 -11.65 -26.32
C LYS A 183 16.02 -11.56 -27.14
N ASP A 184 15.92 -12.31 -28.24
CA ASP A 184 14.69 -12.41 -29.05
C ASP A 184 13.51 -12.93 -28.22
N LYS A 185 13.76 -13.96 -27.41
CA LYS A 185 12.76 -14.54 -26.51
C LYS A 185 12.22 -13.54 -25.48
N VAL A 186 13.08 -12.72 -24.86
CA VAL A 186 12.63 -11.69 -23.91
C VAL A 186 11.83 -10.61 -24.65
N LYS A 187 12.20 -10.22 -25.87
CA LYS A 187 11.43 -9.25 -26.68
C LYS A 187 10.01 -9.74 -26.98
N GLU A 188 9.85 -10.98 -27.42
CA GLU A 188 8.53 -11.56 -27.68
C GLU A 188 7.73 -11.76 -26.37
N TYR A 189 8.40 -12.09 -25.26
CA TYR A 189 7.78 -12.15 -23.93
C TYR A 189 7.22 -10.78 -23.49
N LEU A 190 7.98 -9.70 -23.68
CA LEU A 190 7.54 -8.35 -23.33
C LEU A 190 6.32 -7.92 -24.17
N ARG A 191 6.34 -8.19 -25.48
CA ARG A 191 5.17 -7.95 -26.36
C ARG A 191 3.94 -8.73 -25.92
N LEU A 192 4.12 -10.00 -25.53
CA LEU A 192 3.03 -10.82 -25.01
C LEU A 192 2.46 -10.25 -23.72
N ASN A 193 3.31 -9.74 -22.83
CA ASN A 193 2.91 -9.10 -21.58
C ASN A 193 2.12 -7.81 -21.81
N GLU A 194 2.56 -6.96 -22.73
CA GLU A 194 1.81 -5.76 -23.13
C GLU A 194 0.43 -6.12 -23.69
N SER A 195 0.36 -7.12 -24.58
CA SER A 195 -0.91 -7.58 -25.16
C SER A 195 -1.86 -8.15 -24.11
N LEU A 196 -1.37 -8.96 -23.17
CA LEU A 196 -2.17 -9.49 -22.06
C LEU A 196 -2.75 -8.37 -21.19
N ARG A 197 -1.91 -7.39 -20.82
CA ARG A 197 -2.35 -6.22 -20.03
C ARG A 197 -3.40 -5.39 -20.77
N LYS A 198 -3.29 -5.28 -22.09
CA LYS A 198 -4.29 -4.60 -22.93
C LYS A 198 -5.63 -5.32 -22.89
N VAL A 199 -5.66 -6.65 -23.05
CA VAL A 199 -6.90 -7.44 -22.92
C VAL A 199 -7.53 -7.27 -21.53
N ILE A 200 -6.73 -7.35 -20.46
CA ILE A 200 -7.20 -7.14 -19.08
C ILE A 200 -7.81 -5.75 -18.92
N THR A 201 -7.15 -4.72 -19.46
CA THR A 201 -7.63 -3.34 -19.39
C THR A 201 -8.95 -3.19 -20.13
N TYR A 202 -9.07 -3.72 -21.36
CA TYR A 202 -10.29 -3.62 -22.16
C TYR A 202 -11.47 -4.32 -21.48
N GLN A 203 -11.23 -5.48 -20.87
CA GLN A 203 -12.27 -6.18 -20.10
C GLN A 203 -12.66 -5.43 -18.83
N ARG A 204 -11.70 -4.83 -18.11
CA ARG A 204 -11.94 -4.10 -16.86
C ARG A 204 -12.70 -2.80 -17.07
N GLU A 205 -12.33 -2.04 -18.11
CA GLU A 205 -12.96 -0.78 -18.48
C GLU A 205 -14.27 -0.98 -19.28
N ASP A 206 -14.70 -2.22 -19.46
CA ASP A 206 -15.97 -2.61 -20.09
C ASP A 206 -16.14 -2.14 -21.55
N TYR A 207 -15.07 -2.27 -22.34
CA TYR A 207 -15.11 -2.05 -23.80
C TYR A 207 -16.08 -3.03 -24.49
N SER A 208 -16.40 -2.76 -25.76
CA SER A 208 -17.32 -3.63 -26.52
C SER A 208 -16.74 -5.04 -26.73
N ASP A 209 -17.63 -6.02 -26.88
CA ASP A 209 -17.21 -7.41 -27.10
C ASP A 209 -16.44 -7.59 -28.42
N GLU A 210 -16.70 -6.74 -29.43
CA GLU A 210 -15.94 -6.72 -30.68
C GLU A 210 -14.49 -6.25 -30.47
N GLU A 211 -14.29 -5.17 -29.71
CA GLU A 211 -12.96 -4.65 -29.38
C GLU A 211 -12.16 -5.63 -28.52
N ILE A 212 -12.81 -6.23 -27.51
CA ILE A 212 -12.16 -7.24 -26.67
C ILE A 212 -11.77 -8.46 -27.50
N LYS A 213 -12.65 -8.93 -28.38
CA LYS A 213 -12.36 -10.07 -29.25
C LYS A 213 -11.15 -9.80 -30.15
N LYS A 214 -11.04 -8.59 -30.70
CA LYS A 214 -9.88 -8.17 -31.50
C LYS A 214 -8.58 -8.22 -30.69
N GLU A 215 -8.58 -7.72 -29.45
CA GLU A 215 -7.39 -7.78 -28.59
C GLU A 215 -7.06 -9.21 -28.13
N GLN A 216 -8.08 -10.06 -27.94
CA GLN A 216 -7.91 -11.49 -27.68
C GLN A 216 -7.30 -12.25 -28.87
N GLU A 217 -7.69 -11.90 -30.10
CA GLU A 217 -7.09 -12.44 -31.32
C GLU A 217 -5.61 -12.01 -31.45
N ASN A 218 -5.29 -10.75 -31.15
CA ASN A 218 -3.90 -10.27 -31.08
C ASN A 218 -3.09 -11.04 -30.03
N LEU A 219 -3.64 -11.21 -28.82
CA LEU A 219 -3.00 -11.97 -27.74
C LEU A 219 -2.76 -13.43 -28.15
N ASN A 220 -3.73 -14.07 -28.82
CA ASN A 220 -3.57 -15.42 -29.36
C ASN A 220 -2.40 -15.49 -30.34
N LYS A 221 -2.35 -14.54 -31.29
CA LYS A 221 -1.28 -14.49 -32.29
C LYS A 221 0.09 -14.36 -31.63
N PHE A 222 0.27 -13.41 -30.71
CA PHE A 222 1.54 -13.23 -30.01
C PHE A 222 1.93 -14.46 -29.17
N TYR A 223 0.95 -15.12 -28.53
CA TYR A 223 1.22 -16.35 -27.80
C TYR A 223 1.66 -17.49 -28.73
N ASP A 224 0.98 -17.67 -29.87
CA ASP A 224 1.31 -18.72 -30.83
C ASP A 224 2.67 -18.48 -31.50
N ASP A 225 2.99 -17.23 -31.83
CA ASP A 225 4.30 -16.81 -32.32
C ASP A 225 5.39 -17.09 -31.26
N PHE A 226 5.19 -16.70 -30.00
CA PHE A 226 6.11 -17.01 -28.91
C PHE A 226 6.30 -18.52 -28.74
N ASN A 227 5.21 -19.28 -28.66
CA ASN A 227 5.26 -20.72 -28.40
C ASN A 227 5.91 -21.49 -29.57
N SER A 228 5.71 -21.07 -30.81
CA SER A 228 6.33 -21.72 -31.97
C SER A 228 7.85 -21.55 -32.01
N LYS A 229 8.36 -20.38 -31.59
CA LYS A 229 9.80 -20.07 -31.59
C LYS A 229 10.52 -20.50 -30.32
N HIS A 230 9.86 -20.37 -29.16
CA HIS A 230 10.49 -20.46 -27.84
C HIS A 230 9.88 -21.53 -26.92
N GLY A 231 8.86 -22.24 -27.39
CA GLY A 231 8.14 -23.24 -26.60
C GLY A 231 7.20 -22.63 -25.56
N ARG A 232 6.61 -23.50 -24.74
CA ARG A 232 5.60 -23.13 -23.73
C ARG A 232 6.15 -22.15 -22.69
N LEU A 233 5.32 -21.22 -22.23
CA LEU A 233 5.69 -20.24 -21.20
C LEU A 233 6.13 -20.91 -19.91
N ASN A 234 5.41 -21.96 -19.51
CA ASN A 234 5.68 -22.71 -18.28
C ASN A 234 6.71 -23.84 -18.42
N SER A 235 7.42 -23.92 -19.56
CA SER A 235 8.52 -24.87 -19.71
C SER A 235 9.64 -24.60 -18.71
N LYS A 236 10.42 -25.63 -18.31
CA LYS A 236 11.52 -25.48 -17.34
C LYS A 236 12.52 -24.38 -17.77
N THR A 237 12.84 -24.31 -19.07
CA THR A 237 13.76 -23.33 -19.63
C THR A 237 13.21 -21.90 -19.51
N ASN A 238 11.96 -21.68 -19.89
CA ASN A 238 11.35 -20.35 -19.85
C ASN A 238 11.07 -19.91 -18.40
N LYS A 239 10.63 -20.82 -17.53
CA LYS A 239 10.53 -20.58 -16.08
C LYS A 239 11.84 -20.14 -15.47
N LYS A 240 12.97 -20.75 -15.86
CA LYS A 240 14.30 -20.34 -15.35
C LYS A 240 14.66 -18.93 -15.77
N LEU A 241 14.41 -18.57 -17.04
CA LEU A 241 14.75 -17.24 -17.57
C LEU A 241 13.89 -16.13 -16.98
N PHE A 242 12.60 -16.37 -16.80
CA PHE A 242 11.64 -15.35 -16.36
C PHE A 242 11.32 -15.40 -14.87
N ARG A 243 12.00 -16.23 -14.08
CA ARG A 243 11.69 -16.44 -12.66
C ARG A 243 11.68 -15.16 -11.84
N GLU A 244 12.64 -14.28 -12.13
CA GLU A 244 12.84 -13.02 -11.42
C GLU A 244 11.92 -11.90 -11.92
N ASP A 245 11.23 -12.10 -13.06
CA ASP A 245 10.32 -11.09 -13.62
C ASP A 245 8.98 -11.08 -12.88
N ALA A 246 8.64 -9.94 -12.31
CA ALA A 246 7.43 -9.72 -11.53
C ALA A 246 6.13 -9.78 -12.35
N ASN A 247 6.20 -9.89 -13.68
CA ASN A 247 5.06 -10.14 -14.55
C ASN A 247 4.89 -11.63 -14.87
N PHE A 248 5.90 -12.46 -14.63
CA PHE A 248 5.87 -13.86 -15.01
C PHE A 248 4.73 -14.63 -14.33
N SER A 249 4.42 -14.32 -13.08
CA SER A 249 3.26 -14.91 -12.40
C SER A 249 1.96 -14.71 -13.17
N LEU A 250 1.73 -13.51 -13.71
CA LEU A 250 0.54 -13.23 -14.52
C LEU A 250 0.63 -13.93 -15.89
N ILE A 251 1.77 -13.84 -16.58
CA ILE A 251 1.97 -14.44 -17.90
C ILE A 251 1.84 -15.96 -17.86
N SER A 252 2.30 -16.60 -16.79
CA SER A 252 2.18 -18.04 -16.59
C SER A 252 0.72 -18.53 -16.60
N THR A 253 -0.25 -17.66 -16.24
CA THR A 253 -1.68 -17.99 -16.24
C THR A 253 -2.31 -18.08 -17.64
N LEU A 254 -1.58 -17.71 -18.70
CA LEU A 254 -1.99 -17.94 -20.08
C LEU A 254 -2.10 -19.45 -20.40
N GLU A 255 -1.45 -20.30 -19.61
CA GLU A 255 -1.46 -21.75 -19.80
C GLU A 255 -2.16 -22.42 -18.62
N LYS A 256 -3.17 -23.24 -18.91
CA LYS A 256 -3.79 -24.15 -17.92
C LYS A 256 -2.86 -25.33 -17.71
N LEU A 257 -2.53 -25.60 -16.45
CA LEU A 257 -1.69 -26.72 -16.05
C LEU A 257 -2.49 -27.76 -15.24
N ASP A 258 -2.11 -29.03 -15.33
CA ASP A 258 -2.63 -30.08 -14.44
C ASP A 258 -1.99 -30.00 -13.03
N LYS A 259 -2.36 -30.93 -12.14
CA LYS A 259 -1.82 -30.96 -10.77
C LYS A 259 -0.32 -31.27 -10.75
N GLU A 260 0.17 -31.92 -11.81
CA GLU A 260 1.55 -32.32 -12.04
C GLU A 260 2.36 -31.21 -12.76
N GLY A 261 1.72 -30.12 -13.19
CA GLY A 261 2.34 -28.97 -13.85
C GLY A 261 2.48 -29.09 -15.37
N ASN A 262 1.82 -30.05 -16.01
CA ASN A 262 1.82 -30.24 -17.46
C ASN A 262 0.76 -29.36 -18.14
N PHE A 263 1.07 -28.92 -19.35
CA PHE A 263 0.18 -28.10 -20.18
C PHE A 263 -1.09 -28.86 -20.59
N ILE A 264 -2.26 -28.36 -20.19
CA ILE A 264 -3.57 -28.86 -20.61
C ILE A 264 -4.10 -28.05 -21.80
N GLY A 265 -3.85 -26.74 -21.84
CA GLY A 265 -4.40 -25.87 -22.87
C GLY A 265 -4.19 -24.38 -22.59
N LYS A 266 -4.64 -23.54 -23.53
CA LYS A 266 -4.70 -22.08 -23.32
C LYS A 266 -5.76 -21.73 -22.26
N SER A 267 -5.54 -20.63 -21.54
CA SER A 267 -6.52 -20.13 -20.58
C SER A 267 -7.74 -19.48 -21.24
N ASP A 268 -8.79 -19.21 -20.46
CA ASP A 268 -10.06 -18.70 -21.02
C ASP A 268 -9.95 -17.25 -21.50
N ILE A 269 -8.94 -16.50 -21.03
CA ILE A 269 -8.74 -15.08 -21.37
C ILE A 269 -8.52 -14.85 -22.88
N PHE A 270 -8.09 -15.90 -23.60
CA PHE A 270 -7.90 -15.86 -25.05
C PHE A 270 -9.21 -15.85 -25.85
N ASN A 271 -10.34 -16.25 -25.26
CA ASN A 271 -11.58 -16.47 -26.02
C ASN A 271 -12.84 -15.98 -25.30
N LYS A 272 -12.75 -15.64 -24.02
CA LYS A 272 -13.89 -15.27 -23.19
C LYS A 272 -13.55 -14.07 -22.31
N ARG A 273 -14.55 -13.24 -22.03
CA ARG A 273 -14.43 -12.21 -21.01
C ARG A 273 -14.34 -12.87 -19.63
N THR A 274 -13.15 -12.77 -19.03
CA THR A 274 -12.85 -13.33 -17.70
C THR A 274 -12.96 -12.29 -16.59
N ILE A 275 -12.94 -11.00 -16.94
CA ILE A 275 -13.08 -9.87 -16.03
C ILE A 275 -14.35 -9.11 -16.44
N LYS A 276 -15.30 -8.97 -15.52
CA LYS A 276 -16.49 -8.13 -15.72
C LYS A 276 -16.43 -6.99 -14.73
N LYS A 277 -16.76 -5.77 -15.18
CA LYS A 277 -17.02 -4.65 -14.29
C LYS A 277 -18.10 -5.07 -13.30
N ALA A 278 -17.89 -4.82 -12.01
CA ALA A 278 -18.93 -5.00 -11.03
C ALA A 278 -20.10 -4.12 -11.45
N ALA A 279 -21.22 -4.73 -11.83
CA ALA A 279 -22.42 -3.98 -12.14
C ALA A 279 -22.85 -3.27 -10.86
N ILE A 280 -22.96 -1.95 -10.91
CA ILE A 280 -23.64 -1.21 -9.86
C ILE A 280 -25.10 -1.62 -9.99
N ILE A 281 -25.60 -2.36 -9.00
CA ILE A 281 -27.03 -2.58 -8.87
C ILE A 281 -27.59 -1.21 -8.48
N ASP A 282 -28.33 -0.60 -9.38
CA ASP A 282 -28.91 0.75 -9.24
C ASP A 282 -30.33 0.72 -8.68
N HIS A 283 -30.97 -0.45 -8.67
CA HIS A 283 -32.29 -0.66 -8.05
C HIS A 283 -32.48 -2.09 -7.53
N THR A 284 -33.18 -2.23 -6.41
CA THR A 284 -33.75 -3.50 -5.94
C THR A 284 -35.07 -3.26 -5.21
N ASP A 285 -36.07 -4.11 -5.43
CA ASP A 285 -37.37 -3.99 -4.77
C ASP A 285 -37.38 -4.55 -3.34
N ARG A 286 -36.37 -5.36 -2.98
CA ARG A 286 -36.33 -6.11 -1.72
C ARG A 286 -35.37 -5.47 -0.74
N ALA A 287 -35.85 -5.17 0.48
CA ALA A 287 -35.02 -4.57 1.52
C ALA A 287 -33.83 -5.45 1.92
N ILE A 288 -34.00 -6.79 1.90
CA ILE A 288 -32.91 -7.73 2.23
C ILE A 288 -31.77 -7.68 1.21
N ASP A 289 -32.09 -7.51 -0.07
CA ASP A 289 -31.07 -7.40 -1.13
C ASP A 289 -30.34 -6.05 -1.00
N ALA A 290 -31.06 -4.97 -0.66
CA ALA A 290 -30.46 -3.67 -0.36
C ALA A 290 -29.55 -3.72 0.88
N LEU A 291 -29.93 -4.49 1.91
CA LEU A 291 -29.11 -4.69 3.12
C LEU A 291 -27.78 -5.37 2.77
N VAL A 292 -27.83 -6.47 2.00
CA VAL A 292 -26.62 -7.18 1.54
C VAL A 292 -25.71 -6.26 0.74
N LEU A 293 -26.27 -5.45 -0.16
CA LEU A 293 -25.51 -4.48 -0.95
C LEU A 293 -24.92 -3.36 -0.09
N SER A 294 -25.64 -2.88 0.91
CA SER A 294 -25.13 -1.89 1.84
C SER A 294 -23.93 -2.42 2.62
N ILE A 295 -24.01 -3.64 3.15
CA ILE A 295 -22.89 -4.26 3.87
C ILE A 295 -21.72 -4.48 2.92
N SER A 296 -21.94 -5.05 1.75
CA SER A 296 -20.85 -5.36 0.81
C SER A 296 -20.15 -4.14 0.24
N GLN A 297 -20.88 -3.03 -0.01
CA GLN A 297 -20.34 -1.84 -0.67
C GLN A 297 -19.96 -0.72 0.29
N LYS A 298 -20.66 -0.60 1.43
CA LYS A 298 -20.43 0.48 2.42
C LYS A 298 -19.79 -0.02 3.72
N GLY A 299 -19.69 -1.34 3.90
CA GLY A 299 -19.11 -1.95 5.11
C GLY A 299 -19.95 -1.74 6.38
N LYS A 300 -21.21 -1.30 6.23
CA LYS A 300 -22.16 -1.03 7.32
C LYS A 300 -23.59 -0.95 6.77
N ILE A 301 -24.57 -0.96 7.66
CA ILE A 301 -25.96 -0.62 7.31
C ILE A 301 -26.04 0.89 7.06
N ASN A 302 -26.27 1.26 5.81
CA ASN A 302 -26.34 2.63 5.33
C ASN A 302 -27.74 2.85 4.73
N PHE A 303 -28.63 3.45 5.53
CA PHE A 303 -30.03 3.65 5.12
C PHE A 303 -30.15 4.59 3.92
N ASP A 304 -29.40 5.70 3.87
CA ASP A 304 -29.45 6.64 2.74
C ASP A 304 -29.18 5.90 1.42
N TYR A 305 -28.17 5.03 1.41
CA TYR A 305 -27.85 4.19 0.25
C TYR A 305 -28.96 3.16 -0.06
N MET A 306 -29.59 2.57 0.96
CA MET A 306 -30.68 1.60 0.77
C MET A 306 -32.00 2.27 0.33
N GLU A 307 -32.26 3.50 0.75
CA GLU A 307 -33.40 4.31 0.30
C GLU A 307 -33.23 4.66 -1.18
N GLU A 308 -32.03 5.06 -1.61
CA GLU A 308 -31.70 5.29 -3.02
C GLU A 308 -31.92 4.04 -3.88
N LEU A 309 -31.48 2.86 -3.39
CA LEU A 309 -31.62 1.59 -4.13
C LEU A 309 -33.05 1.05 -4.22
N THR A 310 -33.91 1.37 -3.27
CA THR A 310 -35.24 0.73 -3.16
C THR A 310 -36.40 1.69 -3.40
N GLY A 311 -36.16 3.00 -3.30
CA GLY A 311 -37.19 4.03 -3.25
C GLY A 311 -38.07 3.96 -1.99
N LYS A 312 -37.72 3.13 -1.00
CA LYS A 312 -38.46 2.98 0.25
C LYS A 312 -37.89 3.92 1.30
N SER A 313 -38.75 4.43 2.19
CA SER A 313 -38.28 5.19 3.34
C SER A 313 -37.58 4.29 4.36
N ARG A 314 -36.71 4.88 5.16
CA ARG A 314 -36.00 4.26 6.27
C ARG A 314 -36.92 3.51 7.21
N ASP A 315 -38.06 4.09 7.57
CA ASP A 315 -39.04 3.43 8.45
C ASP A 315 -39.58 2.13 7.84
N LYS A 316 -39.86 2.16 6.54
CA LYS A 316 -40.33 0.97 5.80
C LYS A 316 -39.22 -0.07 5.67
N LEU A 317 -37.98 0.35 5.44
CA LEU A 317 -36.81 -0.54 5.43
C LEU A 317 -36.59 -1.20 6.78
N ILE A 318 -36.65 -0.43 7.87
CA ILE A 318 -36.54 -0.97 9.24
C ILE A 318 -37.67 -1.96 9.52
N GLU A 319 -38.89 -1.67 9.07
CA GLU A 319 -40.02 -2.58 9.23
C GLU A 319 -39.84 -3.89 8.46
N GLU A 320 -39.42 -3.83 7.20
CA GLU A 320 -39.21 -5.00 6.35
C GLU A 320 -37.98 -5.84 6.78
N LEU A 321 -37.00 -5.22 7.45
CA LEU A 321 -35.76 -5.87 7.92
C LEU A 321 -35.79 -6.28 9.39
N LYS A 322 -36.98 -6.27 10.04
CA LYS A 322 -37.12 -6.75 11.41
C LYS A 322 -36.62 -8.19 11.53
N GLY A 323 -35.66 -8.40 12.43
CA GLY A 323 -35.02 -9.70 12.66
C GLY A 323 -33.71 -9.89 11.90
N GLU A 324 -33.42 -9.05 10.90
CA GLU A 324 -32.20 -9.07 10.10
C GLU A 324 -31.23 -7.94 10.49
N ILE A 325 -31.75 -6.89 11.13
CA ILE A 325 -30.99 -5.74 11.61
C ILE A 325 -31.31 -5.46 13.08
N PHE A 326 -30.29 -5.06 13.84
CA PHE A 326 -30.38 -4.78 15.27
C PHE A 326 -29.70 -3.44 15.58
N LEU A 327 -30.17 -2.76 16.63
CA LEU A 327 -29.49 -1.56 17.13
C LEU A 327 -28.20 -1.99 17.83
N ASN A 328 -27.08 -1.38 17.48
CA ASN A 328 -25.82 -1.63 18.18
C ASN A 328 -25.88 -1.03 19.60
N LEU A 329 -25.65 -1.88 20.61
CA LEU A 329 -25.74 -1.52 22.04
C LEU A 329 -24.37 -1.40 22.73
N ASP A 330 -23.25 -1.61 22.02
CA ASP A 330 -21.90 -1.71 22.61
C ASP A 330 -21.40 -0.40 23.24
N SER A 331 -22.00 0.73 22.86
CA SER A 331 -21.81 2.03 23.54
C SER A 331 -22.92 2.24 24.56
N PHE A 332 -22.80 1.58 25.72
CA PHE A 332 -23.66 1.84 26.87
C PHE A 332 -23.03 2.90 27.78
N GLU A 333 -23.50 4.15 27.70
CA GLU A 333 -23.30 5.10 28.80
C GLU A 333 -24.37 4.85 29.89
N PRO A 334 -23.99 4.59 31.16
CA PRO A 334 -24.91 4.20 32.23
C PRO A 334 -26.04 5.18 32.57
N ASN A 335 -26.04 6.39 32.01
CA ASN A 335 -27.01 7.44 32.28
C ASN A 335 -28.19 7.50 31.28
N ASP A 336 -28.23 6.63 30.26
CA ASP A 336 -29.32 6.61 29.27
C ASP A 336 -30.55 5.85 29.81
N ILE A 337 -31.52 6.60 30.34
CA ILE A 337 -32.72 6.10 31.02
C ILE A 337 -33.82 5.62 30.02
N ASN A 338 -33.63 5.83 28.71
CA ASN A 338 -34.60 5.43 27.67
C ASN A 338 -33.91 5.07 26.34
N PRO A 339 -33.09 4.00 26.30
CA PRO A 339 -32.23 3.66 25.17
C PRO A 339 -33.00 3.37 23.86
N PHE A 340 -34.30 3.07 23.95
CA PHE A 340 -35.14 2.75 22.80
C PHE A 340 -35.86 3.97 22.19
N LYS A 341 -35.95 5.10 22.90
CA LYS A 341 -36.52 6.35 22.36
C LYS A 341 -35.45 7.22 21.70
N SER A 342 -34.25 7.29 22.29
CA SER A 342 -33.08 8.03 21.76
C SER A 342 -32.51 7.42 20.48
N ALA A 343 -32.73 6.13 20.23
CA ALA A 343 -32.21 5.42 19.06
C ALA A 343 -32.92 5.73 17.72
N LYS A 344 -34.10 6.36 17.73
CA LYS A 344 -34.89 6.63 16.51
C LYS A 344 -34.69 8.03 15.92
N GLU A 345 -34.22 9.00 16.69
CA GLU A 345 -34.08 10.38 16.23
C GLU A 345 -32.68 10.62 15.68
N LEU A 346 -32.59 11.18 14.46
CA LEU A 346 -31.37 11.55 13.71
C LEU A 346 -30.56 12.70 14.38
N GLY A 347 -30.37 12.64 15.69
CA GLY A 347 -29.51 13.56 16.44
C GLY A 347 -28.17 12.92 16.82
N ASP A 348 -27.34 13.68 17.55
CA ASP A 348 -26.01 13.27 18.03
C ASP A 348 -26.01 12.00 18.92
N PHE A 349 -27.19 11.52 19.32
CA PHE A 349 -27.40 10.34 20.16
C PHE A 349 -28.04 9.15 19.41
N SER A 350 -28.17 9.25 18.08
CA SER A 350 -28.68 8.15 17.25
C SER A 350 -27.71 6.95 17.26
N ARG A 351 -28.25 5.74 17.40
CA ARG A 351 -27.45 4.50 17.44
C ARG A 351 -27.39 3.87 16.04
N PRO A 352 -26.23 3.38 15.60
CA PRO A 352 -26.13 2.68 14.32
C PRO A 352 -26.83 1.32 14.39
N TYR A 353 -27.37 0.88 13.27
CA TYR A 353 -27.85 -0.49 13.10
C TYR A 353 -26.69 -1.38 12.63
N VAL A 354 -26.67 -2.63 13.10
CA VAL A 354 -25.78 -3.72 12.70
C VAL A 354 -26.61 -4.89 12.17
N SER A 355 -26.01 -5.77 11.37
CA SER A 355 -26.69 -6.95 10.83
C SER A 355 -26.83 -8.05 11.90
N ALA A 356 -27.72 -9.01 11.67
CA ALA A 356 -27.86 -10.19 12.52
C ALA A 356 -26.54 -10.98 12.70
N ASP A 357 -25.68 -11.02 11.68
CA ASP A 357 -24.39 -11.72 11.74
C ASP A 357 -23.35 -11.04 12.63
N GLU A 358 -23.53 -9.74 12.93
CA GLU A 358 -22.66 -8.96 13.81
C GLU A 358 -23.15 -8.93 15.27
N TYR A 359 -24.34 -9.50 15.56
CA TYR A 359 -25.01 -9.43 16.86
C TYR A 359 -24.89 -10.71 17.70
#